data_AF-A0A955XP88-F1
#
_entry.id   AF-A0A955XP88-F1
#
_cell.length_a   1.000
_cell.length_b   1.000
_cell.length_c   1.000
_cell.angle_alpha   90.00
_cell.angle_beta   90.00
_cell.angle_gamma   90.00
#
_symmetry.space_group_name_H-M   'P 1'
#
loop_
_entity.id
_entity.type
_entity.pdbx_description
1 polymer ?
#
loop_
_entity_poly.entity_id
_entity_poly.type
_entity_poly.pdbx_seq_one_letter_code
_entity_poly.pdbx_strand_id
1 'polypeptide(L)'
;MSRAIGIASLVWGASILLSRLLGLVREAVIGRVLGGGAEADVFFLAFVIPDFLNYLLAGGVLSIVFIPIFQGHLARGDAAAGWRAFSVIANFLLAALTLATAALWVATPALTPLVGPGLDAAGDAELVRLVRIVLPAQVFHIIGGLLSATLMARDAHALPAFAPLVYAGGIVGGGLVLGPSL
;
A
#
# COMPACT_ATOMS: atom_id res chain seq x y z
N MET A 1 -2.10 28.09 -17.35
CA MET A 1 -2.16 26.61 -17.32
C MET A 1 -0.77 25.95 -17.23
N SER A 2 0.28 26.44 -17.91
CA SER A 2 1.63 25.83 -17.87
C SER A 2 2.34 25.82 -16.50
N ARG A 3 2.23 26.91 -15.70
CA ARG A 3 2.87 26.99 -14.37
C ARG A 3 2.28 26.03 -13.34
N ALA A 4 0.96 25.82 -13.34
CA ALA A 4 0.30 24.92 -12.40
C ALA A 4 0.67 23.44 -12.67
N ILE A 5 0.74 23.06 -13.95
CA ILE A 5 1.23 21.74 -14.37
C ILE A 5 2.72 21.58 -14.01
N GLY A 6 3.53 22.63 -14.24
CA GLY A 6 4.95 22.62 -13.85
C GLY A 6 5.15 22.39 -12.35
N ILE A 7 4.40 23.11 -11.50
CA ILE A 7 4.48 22.94 -10.04
C ILE A 7 3.98 21.54 -9.62
N ALA A 8 2.87 21.06 -10.18
CA ALA A 8 2.35 19.73 -9.86
C ALA A 8 3.33 18.61 -10.22
N SER A 9 3.95 18.68 -11.39
CA SER A 9 5.00 17.74 -11.81
C SER A 9 6.24 17.81 -10.93
N LEU A 10 6.61 19.00 -10.48
CA LEU A 10 7.77 19.21 -9.60
C LEU A 10 7.51 18.66 -8.19
N VAL A 11 6.30 18.86 -7.66
CA VAL A 11 5.85 18.26 -6.40
C VAL A 11 5.81 16.74 -6.49
N TRP A 12 5.28 16.18 -7.58
CA TRP A 12 5.27 14.74 -7.82
C TRP A 12 6.69 14.17 -7.93
N GLY A 13 7.54 14.79 -8.73
CA GLY A 13 8.93 14.39 -8.91
C GLY A 13 9.71 14.43 -7.59
N ALA A 14 9.58 15.52 -6.83
CA ALA A 14 10.20 15.66 -5.51
C ALA A 14 9.66 14.62 -4.52
N SER A 15 8.36 14.34 -4.53
CA SER A 15 7.73 13.33 -3.64
C SER A 15 8.23 11.92 -3.95
N ILE A 16 8.36 11.56 -5.24
CA ILE A 16 8.94 10.27 -5.67
C ILE A 16 10.39 10.19 -5.22
N LEU A 17 11.19 11.23 -5.46
CA LEU A 17 12.61 11.24 -5.12
C LEU A 17 12.82 11.14 -3.61
N LEU A 18 12.04 11.89 -2.83
CA LEU A 18 12.06 11.82 -1.37
C LEU A 18 11.57 10.46 -0.86
N SER A 19 10.55 9.86 -1.47
CA SER A 19 10.09 8.51 -1.14
C SER A 19 11.18 7.45 -1.40
N ARG A 20 11.98 7.61 -2.46
CA ARG A 20 13.12 6.72 -2.75
C ARG A 20 14.23 6.90 -1.72
N LEU A 21 14.57 8.14 -1.36
CA LEU A 21 15.56 8.43 -0.32
C LEU A 21 15.12 7.89 1.06
N LEU A 22 13.84 8.09 1.43
CA LEU A 22 13.28 7.50 2.65
C LEU A 22 13.26 5.97 2.59
N GLY A 23 13.04 5.38 1.41
CA GLY A 23 13.16 3.94 1.18
C GLY A 23 14.58 3.43 1.47
N LEU A 24 15.61 4.14 1.01
CA LEU A 24 17.01 3.81 1.30
C LEU A 24 17.33 3.92 2.80
N VAL A 25 16.83 4.97 3.46
CA VAL A 25 16.97 5.12 4.92
C VAL A 25 16.28 3.98 5.66
N ARG A 26 15.07 3.59 5.22
CA ARG A 26 14.33 2.45 5.77
C ARG A 26 15.13 1.16 5.64
N GLU A 27 15.70 0.88 4.47
CA GLU A 27 16.54 -0.31 4.25
C GLU A 27 17.79 -0.29 5.14
N ALA A 28 18.46 0.86 5.27
CA ALA A 28 19.61 1.00 6.17
C ALA A 28 19.25 0.83 7.65
N VAL A 29 18.08 1.31 8.09
CA VAL A 29 17.58 1.12 9.46
C VAL A 29 17.23 -0.34 9.70
N ILE A 30 16.50 -0.99 8.79
CA ILE A 30 16.15 -2.42 8.88
C ILE A 30 17.42 -3.27 8.97
N GLY A 31 18.40 -3.05 8.09
CA GLY A 31 19.67 -3.78 8.12
C GLY A 31 20.50 -3.52 9.38
N ARG A 32 20.30 -2.39 10.06
CA ARG A 32 20.94 -2.09 11.35
C ARG A 32 20.23 -2.73 12.54
N VAL A 33 18.90 -2.80 12.51
CA VAL A 33 18.06 -3.34 13.61
C VAL A 33 18.01 -4.87 13.56
N LEU A 34 17.79 -5.46 12.38
CA LEU A 34 17.68 -6.92 12.19
C LEU A 34 19.02 -7.57 11.81
N GLY A 35 20.06 -6.77 11.53
CA GLY A 35 21.34 -7.25 11.00
C GLY A 35 21.29 -7.62 9.51
N GLY A 36 22.44 -8.01 8.95
CA GLY A 36 22.59 -8.41 7.54
C GLY A 36 22.43 -9.92 7.30
N GLY A 37 21.43 -10.57 7.91
CA GLY A 37 21.26 -12.02 7.88
C GLY A 37 19.80 -12.50 7.69
N ALA A 38 19.53 -13.75 8.08
CA ALA A 38 18.28 -14.48 7.79
C ALA A 38 17.00 -13.79 8.31
N GLU A 39 17.07 -13.00 9.39
CA GLU A 39 15.90 -12.29 9.93
C GLU A 39 15.43 -11.15 9.01
N ALA A 40 16.37 -10.42 8.40
CA ALA A 40 16.04 -9.38 7.44
C ALA A 40 15.39 -9.96 6.18
N ASP A 41 15.88 -11.12 5.72
CA ASP A 41 15.30 -11.84 4.58
C ASP A 41 13.86 -12.26 4.87
N VAL A 42 13.61 -12.86 6.04
CA VAL A 42 12.25 -13.24 6.48
C VAL A 42 11.34 -12.02 6.59
N PHE A 43 11.84 -10.89 7.11
CA PHE A 43 11.10 -9.64 7.16
C PHE A 43 10.69 -9.15 5.77
N PHE A 44 11.60 -9.12 4.79
CA PHE A 44 11.25 -8.69 3.43
C PHE A 44 10.30 -9.67 2.73
N LEU A 45 10.50 -10.98 2.92
CA LEU A 45 9.60 -12.01 2.41
C LEU A 45 8.17 -11.87 2.93
N ALA A 46 7.99 -11.35 4.15
CA ALA A 46 6.66 -11.14 4.73
C ALA A 46 5.79 -10.15 3.95
N PHE A 47 6.38 -9.31 3.11
CA PHE A 47 5.65 -8.36 2.26
C PHE A 47 5.20 -8.96 0.92
N VAL A 48 5.73 -10.10 0.49
CA VAL A 48 5.45 -10.68 -0.84
C VAL A 48 3.97 -11.01 -1.03
N ILE A 49 3.35 -11.73 -0.09
CA ILE A 49 1.91 -12.08 -0.17
C ILE A 49 1.03 -10.82 -0.10
N PRO A 50 1.22 -9.91 0.88
CA PRO A 50 0.50 -8.65 0.91
C PRO A 50 0.64 -7.81 -0.37
N ASP A 51 1.84 -7.71 -0.92
CA ASP A 51 2.11 -6.92 -2.13
C ASP A 51 1.51 -7.57 -3.37
N PHE A 52 1.47 -8.90 -3.46
CA PHE A 52 0.75 -9.60 -4.52
C PHE A 52 -0.75 -9.25 -4.52
N LEU A 53 -1.39 -9.27 -3.34
CA LEU A 53 -2.79 -8.86 -3.20
C LEU A 53 -2.98 -7.39 -3.60
N ASN A 54 -2.04 -6.53 -3.23
CA ASN A 54 -2.03 -5.13 -3.64
C ASN A 54 -1.92 -4.99 -5.16
N TYR A 55 -0.98 -5.67 -5.82
CA TYR A 55 -0.80 -5.57 -7.27
C TYR A 55 -2.01 -6.06 -8.05
N LEU A 56 -2.64 -7.15 -7.62
CA LEU A 56 -3.81 -7.71 -8.29
C LEU A 56 -5.00 -6.74 -8.30
N LEU A 57 -5.14 -5.91 -7.26
CA LEU A 57 -6.35 -5.11 -7.01
C LEU A 57 -6.11 -3.58 -7.10
N ALA A 58 -4.96 -3.12 -6.65
CA ALA A 58 -4.52 -1.73 -6.66
C ALA A 58 -3.70 -1.34 -7.89
N GLY A 59 -3.25 -2.31 -8.70
CA GLY A 59 -2.45 -2.09 -9.90
C GLY A 59 -3.19 -1.29 -10.99
N GLY A 60 -3.41 0.00 -10.76
CA GLY A 60 -3.92 0.99 -11.71
C GLY A 60 -5.39 0.83 -12.12
N VAL A 61 -5.92 -0.39 -12.21
CA VAL A 61 -7.25 -0.68 -12.79
C VAL A 61 -8.35 0.08 -12.05
N LEU A 62 -8.27 0.11 -10.71
CA LEU A 62 -9.30 0.79 -9.93
C LEU A 62 -9.35 2.29 -10.23
N SER A 63 -8.22 2.99 -10.20
CA SER A 63 -8.17 4.42 -10.52
C SER A 63 -8.48 4.70 -12.00
N ILE A 64 -7.98 3.85 -12.90
CA ILE A 64 -8.21 3.98 -14.35
C ILE A 64 -9.70 3.83 -14.69
N VAL A 65 -10.43 2.93 -14.00
CA VAL A 65 -11.85 2.68 -14.24
C VAL A 65 -12.74 3.61 -13.41
N PHE A 66 -12.40 3.85 -12.14
CA PHE A 66 -13.22 4.64 -11.22
C PHE A 66 -13.24 6.13 -11.55
N ILE A 67 -12.07 6.74 -11.83
CA ILE A 67 -11.96 8.17 -12.11
C ILE A 67 -12.89 8.60 -13.25
N PRO A 68 -12.89 7.98 -14.44
CA PRO A 68 -13.77 8.41 -15.53
C PRO A 68 -15.25 8.18 -15.23
N ILE A 69 -15.61 7.12 -14.49
CA ILE A 69 -17.00 6.89 -14.06
C ILE A 69 -17.45 8.04 -13.13
N PHE A 70 -16.65 8.33 -12.12
CA PHE A 70 -16.96 9.37 -11.13
C PHE A 70 -17.03 10.75 -11.79
N GLN A 71 -16.02 11.11 -12.61
CA GLN A 71 -16.00 12.37 -13.36
C GLN A 71 -17.17 12.48 -14.35
N GLY A 72 -17.56 11.38 -15.01
CA GLY A 72 -18.72 11.37 -15.90
C GLY A 72 -20.04 11.70 -15.20
N HIS A 73 -20.21 11.29 -13.93
CA HIS A 73 -21.36 11.69 -13.12
C HIS A 73 -21.29 13.16 -12.68
N LEU A 74 -20.12 13.63 -12.24
CA LEU A 74 -19.89 15.04 -11.89
C LEU A 74 -20.14 15.99 -13.06
N ALA A 75 -19.66 15.65 -14.26
CA ALA A 75 -19.82 16.47 -15.46
C ALA A 75 -21.30 16.65 -15.88
N ARG A 76 -22.17 15.70 -15.51
CA ARG A 76 -23.63 15.77 -15.73
C ARG A 76 -24.38 16.49 -14.61
N GLY A 77 -23.68 17.01 -13.60
CA GLY A 77 -24.29 17.63 -12.42
C GLY A 77 -24.90 16.63 -11.43
N ASP A 78 -24.69 15.32 -11.62
CA ASP A 78 -25.25 14.26 -10.78
C ASP A 78 -24.20 13.72 -9.80
N ALA A 79 -23.80 14.57 -8.87
CA ALA A 79 -22.85 14.18 -7.83
C ALA A 79 -23.38 13.02 -6.97
N ALA A 80 -24.70 12.91 -6.78
CA ALA A 80 -25.31 11.84 -6.01
C ALA A 80 -25.08 10.46 -6.63
N ALA A 81 -25.22 10.34 -7.96
CA ALA A 81 -24.89 9.10 -8.65
C ALA A 81 -23.38 8.79 -8.61
N GLY A 82 -22.51 9.80 -8.67
CA GLY A 82 -21.07 9.64 -8.47
C GLY A 82 -20.75 9.02 -7.10
N TRP A 83 -21.33 9.56 -6.02
CA TRP A 83 -21.15 9.02 -4.66
C TRP A 83 -21.78 7.64 -4.47
N ARG A 84 -22.88 7.34 -5.19
CA ARG A 84 -23.46 6.00 -5.21
C ARG A 84 -22.51 4.99 -5.88
N ALA A 85 -21.90 5.35 -7.01
CA ALA A 85 -20.90 4.53 -7.68
C ALA A 85 -19.68 4.29 -6.78
N PHE A 86 -19.16 5.35 -6.13
CA PHE A 86 -18.12 5.23 -5.11
C PHE A 86 -18.51 4.24 -4.01
N SER A 87 -19.71 4.38 -3.45
CA SER A 87 -20.16 3.54 -2.34
C SER A 87 -20.28 2.07 -2.72
N VAL A 88 -20.82 1.78 -3.92
CA VAL A 88 -20.93 0.40 -4.43
C VAL A 88 -19.54 -0.21 -4.63
N ILE A 89 -18.63 0.53 -5.25
CA ILE A 89 -17.25 0.08 -5.51
C ILE A 89 -16.51 -0.11 -4.19
N ALA A 90 -16.58 0.86 -3.27
CA ALA A 90 -15.94 0.79 -1.97
C ALA A 90 -16.43 -0.41 -1.15
N ASN A 91 -17.74 -0.63 -1.07
CA ASN A 91 -18.31 -1.76 -0.34
C ASN A 91 -17.91 -3.11 -0.95
N PHE A 92 -17.96 -3.22 -2.28
CA PHE A 92 -17.51 -4.42 -2.98
C PHE A 92 -16.04 -4.72 -2.70
N LEU A 93 -15.17 -3.72 -2.84
CA LEU A 93 -13.74 -3.88 -2.58
C LEU A 93 -13.48 -4.23 -1.12
N LEU A 94 -14.14 -3.55 -0.19
CA LEU A 94 -13.98 -3.84 1.24
C LEU A 94 -14.36 -5.28 1.54
N ALA A 95 -15.49 -5.75 1.01
CA ALA A 95 -15.93 -7.13 1.18
C ALA A 95 -14.95 -8.13 0.53
N ALA A 96 -14.63 -7.93 -0.75
CA ALA A 96 -13.73 -8.81 -1.50
C ALA A 96 -12.33 -8.87 -0.86
N LEU A 97 -11.79 -7.73 -0.42
CA LEU A 97 -10.50 -7.65 0.25
C LEU A 97 -10.51 -8.28 1.61
N THR A 98 -11.54 -8.02 2.42
CA THR A 98 -11.63 -8.64 3.74
C THR A 98 -11.66 -10.16 3.61
N LEU A 99 -12.42 -10.68 2.63
CA LEU A 99 -12.46 -12.12 2.34
C LEU A 99 -11.12 -12.66 1.82
N ALA A 100 -10.48 -11.97 0.87
CA ALA A 100 -9.19 -12.37 0.32
C ALA A 100 -8.08 -12.33 1.39
N THR A 101 -8.03 -11.28 2.20
CA THR A 101 -7.14 -11.13 3.36
C THR A 101 -7.38 -12.26 4.35
N ALA A 102 -8.63 -12.56 4.72
CA ALA A 102 -8.93 -13.66 5.64
C ALA A 102 -8.50 -15.03 5.07
N ALA A 103 -8.80 -15.29 3.80
CA ALA A 103 -8.40 -16.52 3.12
C ALA A 103 -6.88 -16.68 3.08
N LEU A 104 -6.15 -15.63 2.69
CA LEU A 104 -4.69 -15.62 2.66
C LEU A 104 -4.08 -15.72 4.05
N TRP A 105 -4.69 -15.10 5.07
CA TRP A 105 -4.23 -15.19 6.46
C TRP A 105 -4.25 -16.62 6.99
N VAL A 106 -5.30 -17.37 6.64
CA VAL A 106 -5.44 -18.80 6.95
C VAL A 106 -4.49 -19.63 6.08
N ALA A 107 -4.40 -19.34 4.79
CA ALA A 107 -3.59 -20.08 3.83
C ALA A 107 -2.08 -19.79 3.95
N THR A 108 -1.67 -18.76 4.70
CA THR A 108 -0.26 -18.32 4.81
C THR A 108 0.72 -19.48 5.09
N PRO A 109 0.49 -20.40 6.04
CA PRO A 109 1.42 -21.51 6.30
C PRO A 109 1.58 -22.48 5.12
N ALA A 110 0.57 -22.61 4.26
CA ALA A 110 0.66 -23.43 3.06
C ALA A 110 1.39 -22.69 1.92
N LEU A 111 1.48 -21.36 1.99
CA LEU A 111 2.10 -20.51 0.98
C LEU A 111 3.57 -20.19 1.30
N THR A 112 4.02 -20.35 2.55
CA THR A 112 5.42 -20.06 2.93
C THR A 112 6.46 -20.82 2.09
N PRO A 113 6.29 -22.10 1.72
CA PRO A 113 7.30 -22.80 0.91
C PRO A 113 7.47 -22.22 -0.50
N LEU A 114 6.44 -21.54 -1.02
CA LEU A 114 6.48 -20.88 -2.31
C LEU A 114 7.18 -19.51 -2.24
N VAL A 115 7.02 -18.83 -1.09
CA VAL A 115 7.52 -17.46 -0.89
C VAL A 115 8.96 -17.46 -0.39
N GLY A 116 9.28 -18.31 0.58
CA GLY A 116 10.60 -18.44 1.20
C GLY A 116 11.13 -19.87 1.12
N PRO A 117 11.42 -20.40 -0.08
CA PRO A 117 11.97 -21.74 -0.20
C PRO A 117 13.32 -21.86 0.52
N GLY A 118 13.46 -22.87 1.37
CA GLY A 118 14.72 -23.16 2.07
C GLY A 118 14.88 -22.52 3.45
N LEU A 119 13.84 -21.87 3.98
CA LEU A 119 13.80 -21.47 5.39
C LEU A 119 13.76 -22.69 6.31
N ASP A 120 14.35 -22.56 7.49
CA ASP A 120 14.22 -23.56 8.56
C ASP A 120 12.86 -23.41 9.27
N ALA A 121 12.53 -24.34 10.17
CA ALA A 121 11.24 -24.34 10.85
C ALA A 121 10.98 -23.06 11.68
N ALA A 122 12.05 -22.43 12.20
CA ALA A 122 11.95 -21.18 12.94
C ALA A 122 11.66 -20.00 12.00
N GLY A 123 12.39 -19.89 10.89
CA GLY A 123 12.17 -18.87 9.85
C GLY A 123 10.80 -18.97 9.20
N ASP A 124 10.30 -20.19 8.96
CA ASP A 124 8.94 -20.39 8.41
C ASP A 124 7.86 -19.92 9.39
N ALA A 125 7.99 -20.24 10.68
CA ALA A 125 7.06 -19.79 11.71
C ALA A 125 7.09 -18.25 11.88
N GLU A 126 8.28 -17.66 11.79
CA GLU A 126 8.48 -16.21 11.80
C GLU A 126 7.82 -15.55 10.58
N LEU A 127 8.06 -16.10 9.38
CA LEU A 127 7.45 -15.61 8.14
C LEU A 127 5.92 -15.64 8.23
N VAL A 128 5.34 -16.75 8.68
CA VAL A 128 3.88 -16.85 8.88
C VAL A 128 3.38 -15.74 9.81
N ARG A 129 4.08 -15.50 10.93
CA ARG A 129 3.69 -14.48 11.90
C ARG A 129 3.72 -13.08 11.27
N LEU A 130 4.81 -12.73 10.59
CA LEU A 130 4.98 -11.41 10.00
C LEU A 130 3.98 -11.17 8.87
N VAL A 131 3.77 -12.14 7.97
CA VAL A 131 2.75 -12.03 6.92
C VAL A 131 1.37 -11.75 7.53
N ARG A 132 1.00 -12.47 8.59
CA ARG A 132 -0.29 -12.30 9.27
C ARG A 132 -0.47 -10.92 9.92
N ILE A 133 0.63 -10.26 10.30
CA ILE A 133 0.63 -8.89 10.84
C ILE A 133 0.50 -7.87 9.71
N VAL A 134 1.22 -8.03 8.60
CA VAL A 134 1.27 -7.07 7.50
C VAL A 134 0.02 -7.15 6.60
N LEU A 135 -0.50 -8.36 6.38
CA LEU A 135 -1.57 -8.62 5.40
C LEU A 135 -2.86 -7.80 5.61
N PRO A 136 -3.37 -7.58 6.84
CA PRO A 136 -4.54 -6.73 7.06
C PRO A 136 -4.36 -5.27 6.63
N ALA A 137 -3.13 -4.76 6.57
CA ALA A 137 -2.84 -3.40 6.13
C ALA A 137 -3.29 -3.14 4.68
N GLN A 138 -3.40 -4.19 3.85
CA GLN A 138 -3.76 -4.06 2.44
C GLN A 138 -5.19 -3.56 2.22
N VAL A 139 -6.11 -3.85 3.16
CA VAL A 139 -7.47 -3.29 3.13
C VAL A 139 -7.41 -1.76 3.19
N PHE A 140 -6.58 -1.21 4.08
CA PHE A 140 -6.41 0.23 4.24
C PHE A 140 -5.71 0.85 3.02
N HIS A 141 -4.72 0.18 2.45
CA HIS A 141 -4.06 0.69 1.24
C HIS A 141 -5.02 0.84 0.06
N ILE A 142 -5.91 -0.13 -0.18
CA ILE A 142 -6.80 -0.07 -1.35
C ILE A 142 -7.92 0.94 -1.14
N ILE A 143 -8.50 1.04 0.07
CA ILE A 143 -9.46 2.09 0.39
C ILE A 143 -8.79 3.47 0.30
N GLY A 144 -7.56 3.61 0.82
CA GLY A 144 -6.75 4.82 0.67
C GLY A 144 -6.48 5.17 -0.80
N GLY A 145 -6.25 4.17 -1.65
CA GLY A 145 -6.13 4.31 -3.10
C GLY A 145 -7.42 4.82 -3.76
N LEU A 146 -8.59 4.27 -3.37
CA LEU A 146 -9.89 4.72 -3.88
C LEU A 146 -10.23 6.15 -3.45
N LEU A 147 -9.92 6.52 -2.20
CA LEU A 147 -10.05 7.89 -1.71
C LEU A 147 -9.10 8.83 -2.46
N SER A 148 -7.87 8.40 -2.71
CA SER A 148 -6.90 9.14 -3.51
C SER A 148 -7.38 9.36 -4.95
N ALA A 149 -7.96 8.34 -5.57
CA ALA A 149 -8.57 8.43 -6.90
C ALA A 149 -9.75 9.42 -6.91
N THR A 150 -10.55 9.45 -5.84
CA THR A 150 -11.66 10.41 -5.68
C THR A 150 -11.14 11.85 -5.56
N LEU A 151 -10.04 12.08 -4.84
CA LEU A 151 -9.39 13.38 -4.75
C LEU A 151 -8.81 13.80 -6.10
N MET A 152 -8.15 12.90 -6.82
CA MET A 152 -7.65 13.15 -8.17
C MET A 152 -8.78 13.47 -9.16
N ALA A 153 -9.93 12.79 -9.06
CA ALA A 153 -11.10 13.06 -9.88
C ALA A 153 -11.69 14.47 -9.67
N ARG A 154 -11.40 15.10 -8.52
CA ARG A 154 -11.82 16.45 -8.12
C ARG A 154 -10.69 17.49 -8.22
N ASP A 155 -9.65 17.22 -9.01
CA ASP A 155 -8.48 18.08 -9.21
C ASP A 155 -7.63 18.36 -7.94
N ALA A 156 -7.82 17.59 -6.87
CA ALA A 156 -7.08 17.72 -5.61
C ALA A 156 -5.83 16.82 -5.58
N HIS A 157 -4.91 16.99 -6.54
CA HIS A 157 -3.75 16.09 -6.74
C HIS A 157 -2.65 16.18 -5.68
N ALA A 158 -2.58 17.28 -4.93
CA ALA A 158 -1.52 17.50 -3.94
C ALA A 158 -1.64 16.51 -2.76
N LEU A 159 -2.86 16.27 -2.24
CA LEU A 159 -3.06 15.39 -1.08
C LEU A 159 -2.65 13.93 -1.35
N PRO A 160 -3.08 13.28 -2.45
CA PRO A 160 -2.63 11.94 -2.81
C PRO A 160 -1.11 11.83 -2.99
N ALA A 161 -0.43 12.89 -3.45
CA ALA A 161 1.01 12.87 -3.66
C ALA A 161 1.83 12.75 -2.37
N PHE A 162 1.26 13.17 -1.23
CA PHE A 162 1.92 13.06 0.08
C PHE A 162 1.73 11.69 0.76
N ALA A 163 0.78 10.87 0.31
CA ALA A 163 0.47 9.59 0.96
C ALA A 163 1.70 8.64 1.08
N PRO A 164 2.58 8.49 0.06
CA PRO A 164 3.78 7.66 0.19
C PRO A 164 4.78 8.19 1.23
N LEU A 165 4.85 9.51 1.42
CA LEU A 165 5.73 10.12 2.44
C LEU A 165 5.23 9.83 3.85
N VAL A 166 3.92 9.85 4.06
CA VAL A 166 3.31 9.46 5.35
C VAL A 166 3.60 7.99 5.66
N TYR A 167 3.44 7.11 4.66
CA TYR A 167 3.74 5.68 4.82
C TYR A 167 5.21 5.44 5.14
N ALA A 168 6.14 5.99 4.35
CA ALA A 168 7.58 5.84 4.58
C ALA A 168 8.02 6.46 5.91
N GLY A 169 7.49 7.64 6.26
CA GLY A 169 7.74 8.31 7.53
C GLY A 169 7.23 7.52 8.73
N GLY A 170 6.08 6.86 8.61
CA GLY A 170 5.55 5.95 9.63
C GLY A 170 6.47 4.77 9.90
N ILE A 171 7.00 4.13 8.85
CA ILE A 171 7.96 3.02 9.00
C ILE A 171 9.25 3.49 9.68
N VAL A 172 9.81 4.61 9.23
CA VAL A 172 11.04 5.17 9.82
C VAL A 172 10.82 5.57 11.28
N GLY A 173 9.73 6.27 11.59
CA GLY A 173 9.37 6.67 12.95
C GLY A 173 9.15 5.47 13.87
N GLY A 174 8.41 4.46 13.40
CA GLY A 174 8.23 3.20 14.12
C GLY A 174 9.55 2.49 14.40
N GLY A 175 10.42 2.37 13.40
CA GLY A 175 11.74 1.76 13.56
C GLY A 175 12.66 2.51 14.52
N LEU A 176 12.64 3.85 14.54
CA LEU A 176 13.47 4.65 15.44
C LEU A 176 12.98 4.63 16.90
N VAL A 177 11.66 4.56 17.11
CA VAL A 177 11.07 4.58 18.46
C VAL A 177 11.02 3.18 19.08
N LEU A 178 10.63 2.17 18.29
CA LEU A 178 10.43 0.80 18.77
C LEU A 178 11.65 -0.10 18.55
N GLY A 179 12.51 0.23 17.58
CA GLY A 179 13.72 -0.55 17.29
C GLY A 179 14.71 -0.66 18.46
N PRO A 180 14.95 0.39 19.27
CA PRO A 180 15.81 0.28 20.46
C PRO A 180 15.23 -0.58 21.59
N SER A 181 13.95 -0.94 21.52
CA SER A 181 13.21 -1.73 22.53
C SER A 181 12.91 -3.17 22.11
N LEU A 182 13.39 -3.57 20.93
CA LEU A 182 13.33 -4.93 20.38
C LEU A 182 14.72 -5.58 20.48
#